data_AF-A0A9X4P2P9-F1
#
_entry.id   AF-A0A9X4P2P9-F1
#
_cell.length_a   1.000
_cell.length_b   1.000
_cell.length_c   1.000
_cell.angle_alpha   90.00
_cell.angle_beta   90.00
_cell.angle_gamma   90.00
#
_symmetry.space_group_name_H-M   'P 1'
#
loop_
_entity.id
_entity.type
_entity.pdbx_description
1 polymer ?
#
loop_
_entity_poly.entity_id
_entity_poly.type
_entity_poly.pdbx_seq_one_letter_code
_entity_poly.pdbx_strand_id
1 'polypeptide(L)'
;MNHSTPKAKKPIYKRIWFWLLIVIVVIGINGAMNGNSDDKNSSSTSTSSEQKKSDTQTETTNSSSETEQPTKTSTSTSAEKNTLTEEEQDQKILDEYSQKIIEATPGLVNEYNTEAASNTAGLEGLAELSNKKVEKLAEISNDGVSKMAEVMLTTGSGTQDTYTSYAKKLTDVYMAEAKKITDAYMESAR
;
A
#
# COMPACT_ATOMS: atom_id res chain seq x y z
N MET A 1 -25.12 4.19 53.75
CA MET A 1 -25.15 4.87 52.43
C MET A 1 -24.24 4.08 51.50
N ASN A 2 -24.74 3.55 50.37
CA ASN A 2 -23.92 2.80 49.41
C ASN A 2 -23.57 3.71 48.22
N HIS A 3 -22.28 3.90 47.98
CA HIS A 3 -21.77 4.73 46.88
C HIS A 3 -21.49 3.82 45.67
N SER A 4 -22.34 3.89 44.64
CA SER A 4 -22.05 3.27 43.34
C SER A 4 -21.49 4.34 42.42
N THR A 5 -20.18 4.30 42.14
CA THR A 5 -19.56 5.14 41.11
C THR A 5 -19.88 4.58 39.71
N PRO A 6 -20.40 5.37 38.76
CA PRO A 6 -20.72 4.90 37.43
C PRO A 6 -19.44 4.63 36.63
N LYS A 7 -19.25 3.39 36.17
CA LYS A 7 -18.13 3.01 35.30
C LYS A 7 -18.28 3.73 33.95
N ALA A 8 -17.32 4.59 33.60
CA ALA A 8 -17.28 5.26 32.31
C ALA A 8 -17.22 4.23 31.17
N LYS A 9 -18.18 4.29 30.23
CA LYS A 9 -18.18 3.44 29.03
C LYS A 9 -17.02 3.83 28.13
N LYS A 10 -16.26 2.84 27.66
CA LYS A 10 -15.14 3.06 26.73
C LYS A 10 -15.65 3.77 25.48
N PRO A 11 -14.97 4.83 25.01
CA PRO A 11 -15.40 5.53 23.82
C PRO A 11 -15.34 4.64 22.58
N ILE A 12 -16.46 4.57 21.86
CA ILE A 12 -16.64 3.73 20.67
C ILE A 12 -15.76 4.24 19.50
N TYR A 13 -15.45 5.54 19.49
CA TYR A 13 -14.58 6.19 18.50
C TYR A 13 -13.11 5.76 18.54
N LYS A 14 -12.69 4.96 19.53
CA LYS A 14 -11.33 4.38 19.55
C LYS A 14 -11.19 3.09 18.73
N ARG A 15 -12.29 2.54 18.22
CA ARG A 15 -12.25 1.33 17.42
C ARG A 15 -12.21 1.70 15.93
N ILE A 16 -11.22 1.17 15.21
CA ILE A 16 -10.99 1.45 13.78
C ILE A 16 -12.25 1.18 12.94
N TRP A 17 -13.04 0.17 13.30
CA TRP A 17 -14.31 -0.14 12.64
C TRP A 17 -15.37 0.99 12.70
N PHE A 18 -15.36 1.83 13.75
CA PHE A 18 -16.26 2.99 13.84
C PHE A 18 -15.87 4.09 12.83
N TRP A 19 -14.58 4.23 12.52
CA TRP A 19 -14.09 5.15 11.50
C TRP A 19 -14.44 4.67 10.08
N LEU A 20 -14.37 3.36 9.82
CA LEU A 20 -14.77 2.77 8.53
C LEU A 20 -16.24 3.09 8.18
N LEU A 21 -17.16 3.01 9.16
CA LEU A 21 -18.57 3.39 8.95
C LEU A 21 -18.76 4.88 8.64
N ILE A 22 -18.01 5.76 9.30
CA ILE A 22 -18.09 7.20 9.04
C ILE A 22 -17.63 7.53 7.62
N VAL A 23 -16.54 6.92 7.15
CA VAL A 23 -16.02 7.13 5.79
C VAL A 23 -17.06 6.70 4.73
N ILE A 24 -17.72 5.56 4.91
CA ILE A 24 -18.75 5.08 3.99
C ILE A 24 -19.94 6.05 3.93
N VAL A 25 -20.39 6.56 5.07
CA VAL A 25 -21.49 7.55 5.12
C VAL A 25 -21.08 8.86 4.44
N VAL A 26 -19.86 9.36 4.65
CA VAL A 26 -19.39 10.62 4.02
C VAL A 26 -19.25 10.48 2.49
N ILE A 27 -18.83 9.33 2.00
CA ILE A 27 -18.76 9.05 0.55
C ILE A 27 -20.17 8.89 -0.04
N GLY A 28 -21.10 8.25 0.67
CA GLY A 28 -22.47 8.03 0.21
C GLY A 28 -23.31 9.30 0.05
N ILE A 29 -23.00 10.38 0.77
CA ILE A 29 -23.74 11.65 0.65
C ILE A 29 -23.30 12.45 -0.59
N ASN A 30 -22.11 12.17 -1.15
CA ASN A 30 -21.62 12.81 -2.39
C ASN A 30 -21.95 12.03 -3.67
N GLY A 31 -22.76 10.97 -3.58
CA GLY A 31 -23.10 10.10 -4.72
C GLY A 31 -24.42 10.42 -5.43
N ALA A 32 -25.16 11.45 -5.04
CA ALA A 32 -26.49 11.76 -5.58
C ALA A 32 -26.46 12.89 -6.64
N MET A 33 -25.65 12.76 -7.69
CA MET A 33 -25.90 13.51 -8.93
C MET A 33 -25.23 12.88 -10.16
N ASN A 34 -25.57 11.63 -10.52
CA ASN A 34 -25.43 11.22 -11.92
C ASN A 34 -26.30 10.01 -12.27
N GLY A 35 -27.50 10.29 -12.76
CA GLY A 35 -28.31 9.32 -13.48
C GLY A 35 -29.25 10.05 -14.43
N ASN A 36 -29.19 9.73 -15.72
CA ASN A 36 -30.38 9.46 -16.54
C ASN A 36 -29.99 9.05 -17.99
N SER A 37 -30.09 7.75 -18.25
CA SER A 37 -30.93 7.08 -19.26
C SER A 37 -30.92 7.49 -20.75
N ASP A 38 -30.68 6.45 -21.55
CA ASP A 38 -31.39 5.96 -22.75
C ASP A 38 -31.28 6.67 -24.12
N ASP A 39 -30.72 5.89 -25.06
CA ASP A 39 -31.21 5.56 -26.41
C ASP A 39 -31.34 6.59 -27.55
N LYS A 40 -30.83 6.11 -28.69
CA LYS A 40 -31.21 6.39 -30.10
C LYS A 40 -30.62 7.61 -30.82
N ASN A 41 -29.75 7.26 -31.78
CA ASN A 41 -29.81 7.65 -33.20
C ASN A 41 -30.15 9.11 -33.53
N SER A 42 -29.12 9.88 -33.90
CA SER A 42 -29.19 10.73 -35.09
C SER A 42 -27.78 11.04 -35.57
N SER A 43 -27.40 10.36 -36.65
CA SER A 43 -26.23 10.71 -37.45
C SER A 43 -26.53 12.00 -38.21
N SER A 44 -25.79 13.07 -37.94
CA SER A 44 -25.42 14.05 -38.96
C SER A 44 -24.15 14.82 -38.58
N THR A 45 -23.14 14.62 -39.44
CA THR A 45 -22.14 15.63 -39.84
C THR A 45 -21.03 15.98 -38.85
N SER A 46 -19.88 15.36 -39.03
CA SER A 46 -18.72 16.02 -39.66
C SER A 46 -17.52 15.06 -39.74
N THR A 47 -17.26 14.56 -40.96
CA THR A 47 -16.06 13.80 -41.35
C THR A 47 -15.39 14.52 -42.50
N SER A 48 -14.12 14.90 -42.31
CA SER A 48 -13.01 14.87 -43.27
C SER A 48 -11.80 15.50 -42.59
N SER A 49 -10.56 15.03 -42.61
CA SER A 49 -9.94 13.85 -43.22
C SER A 49 -8.46 13.83 -42.78
N GLU A 50 -7.89 12.63 -42.83
CA GLU A 50 -6.54 12.20 -42.49
C GLU A 50 -5.36 12.78 -43.32
N GLN A 51 -4.22 12.93 -42.64
CA GLN A 51 -2.89 12.32 -42.91
C GLN A 51 -2.18 12.52 -44.28
N LYS A 52 -0.95 13.06 -44.26
CA LYS A 52 0.32 12.36 -44.64
C LYS A 52 1.55 13.29 -44.83
N LYS A 53 2.71 12.75 -44.36
CA LYS A 53 4.13 12.81 -44.83
C LYS A 53 4.60 13.90 -45.81
N SER A 54 5.80 14.46 -45.56
CA SER A 54 7.07 14.16 -46.29
C SER A 54 8.17 15.22 -46.04
N ASP A 55 9.42 14.76 -46.03
CA ASP A 55 10.72 15.47 -45.98
C ASP A 55 10.90 16.68 -46.93
N THR A 56 11.75 17.65 -46.55
CA THR A 56 12.97 18.09 -47.31
C THR A 56 13.77 19.17 -46.57
N GLN A 57 15.08 19.02 -46.71
CA GLN A 57 16.31 19.69 -46.24
C GLN A 57 16.58 21.11 -46.78
N THR A 58 17.29 21.95 -46.00
CA THR A 58 18.49 22.79 -46.34
C THR A 58 18.92 23.60 -45.10
N GLU A 59 20.11 23.35 -44.52
CA GLU A 59 21.36 24.17 -44.55
C GLU A 59 21.23 25.55 -43.84
N THR A 60 22.15 26.10 -43.03
CA THR A 60 23.63 26.05 -42.85
C THR A 60 23.89 26.75 -41.47
N THR A 61 24.82 26.43 -40.56
CA THR A 61 26.27 26.73 -40.56
C THR A 61 26.81 26.74 -39.10
N ASN A 62 27.96 26.08 -38.92
CA ASN A 62 29.00 26.20 -37.86
C ASN A 62 28.77 25.67 -36.44
N SER A 63 29.76 25.13 -35.71
CA SER A 63 31.04 24.42 -35.94
C SER A 63 31.76 24.42 -34.57
N SER A 64 32.47 23.31 -34.25
CA SER A 64 33.51 23.17 -33.22
C SER A 64 33.04 23.08 -31.76
N SER A 65 33.05 21.96 -31.02
CA SER A 65 34.08 20.93 -30.73
C SER A 65 35.18 21.38 -29.74
N GLU A 66 35.29 20.61 -28.64
CA GLU A 66 36.50 20.31 -27.81
C GLU A 66 37.05 21.40 -26.85
N THR A 67 37.60 21.19 -25.64
CA THR A 67 38.01 20.04 -24.78
C THR A 67 38.34 20.57 -23.34
N GLU A 68 38.47 19.64 -22.35
CA GLU A 68 39.31 19.64 -21.11
C GLU A 68 38.88 20.34 -19.77
N GLN A 69 38.53 19.49 -18.79
CA GLN A 69 39.06 19.27 -17.40
C GLN A 69 39.76 20.42 -16.59
N PRO A 70 40.08 20.24 -15.28
CA PRO A 70 39.32 19.81 -14.10
C PRO A 70 39.36 20.90 -12.98
N THR A 71 38.38 20.96 -12.07
CA THR A 71 38.57 21.75 -10.82
C THR A 71 38.33 20.89 -9.59
N LYS A 72 39.44 20.67 -8.88
CA LYS A 72 39.51 20.07 -7.55
C LYS A 72 38.94 20.99 -6.48
N THR A 73 38.51 20.35 -5.40
CA THR A 73 38.50 20.85 -4.01
C THR A 73 37.37 21.80 -3.65
N SER A 74 36.45 21.31 -2.82
CA SER A 74 36.25 21.86 -1.47
C SER A 74 35.50 20.85 -0.60
N THR A 75 36.28 20.06 0.15
CA THR A 75 35.84 19.53 1.44
C THR A 75 35.55 20.71 2.35
N SER A 76 34.29 20.88 2.75
CA SER A 76 33.89 21.78 3.81
C SER A 76 32.74 21.15 4.61
N THR A 77 33.09 20.64 5.79
CA THR A 77 32.27 20.65 7.01
C THR A 77 30.90 19.96 6.90
N SER A 78 30.80 18.65 7.17
CA SER A 78 30.58 18.11 8.52
C SER A 78 29.61 18.96 9.36
N ALA A 79 28.39 19.13 8.85
CA ALA A 79 27.24 19.30 9.71
C ALA A 79 26.79 17.88 10.11
N GLU A 80 27.00 17.54 11.38
CA GLU A 80 26.44 16.37 12.05
C GLU A 80 24.91 16.48 12.07
N LYS A 81 24.29 16.26 10.91
CA LYS A 81 22.86 15.96 10.83
C LYS A 81 22.79 14.47 11.10
N ASN A 82 22.40 14.12 12.33
CA ASN A 82 22.08 12.75 12.74
C ASN A 82 20.84 12.25 11.95
N THR A 83 21.01 12.14 10.64
CA THR A 83 20.02 11.68 9.67
C THR A 83 20.36 10.24 9.42
N LEU A 84 19.46 9.36 9.80
CA LEU A 84 19.54 7.94 9.45
C LEU A 84 19.71 7.83 7.92
N THR A 85 20.54 6.90 7.50
CA THR A 85 20.66 6.51 6.10
C THR A 85 19.33 5.91 5.60
N GLU A 86 19.15 5.83 4.28
CA GLU A 86 18.00 5.13 3.68
C GLU A 86 17.91 3.69 4.19
N GLU A 87 19.03 2.95 4.14
CA GLU A 87 19.10 1.57 4.59
C GLU A 87 18.71 1.40 6.06
N GLU A 88 19.14 2.31 6.94
CA GLU A 88 18.76 2.27 8.36
C GLU A 88 17.28 2.57 8.58
N GLN A 89 16.68 3.43 7.77
CA GLN A 89 15.24 3.72 7.82
C GLN A 89 14.43 2.53 7.30
N ASP A 90 14.80 1.96 6.15
CA ASP A 90 14.15 0.78 5.59
C ASP A 90 14.31 -0.45 6.48
N GLN A 91 15.48 -0.63 7.11
CA GLN A 91 15.69 -1.69 8.10
C GLN A 91 14.77 -1.52 9.30
N LYS A 92 14.61 -0.29 9.83
CA LYS A 92 13.65 -0.03 10.92
C LYS A 92 12.21 -0.32 10.50
N ILE A 93 11.82 0.06 9.28
CA ILE A 93 10.48 -0.21 8.76
C ILE A 93 10.28 -1.72 8.59
N LEU A 94 11.27 -2.43 8.05
CA LEU A 94 11.25 -3.88 7.94
C LEU A 94 11.05 -4.54 9.30
N ASP A 95 11.84 -4.16 10.30
CA ASP A 95 11.76 -4.75 11.65
C ASP A 95 10.40 -4.46 12.30
N GLU A 96 9.93 -3.22 12.25
CA GLU A 96 8.66 -2.81 12.84
C GLU A 96 7.48 -3.56 12.20
N TYR A 97 7.40 -3.58 10.87
CA TYR A 97 6.28 -4.19 10.17
C TYR A 97 6.36 -5.71 10.14
N SER A 98 7.55 -6.30 10.14
CA SER A 98 7.71 -7.75 10.36
C SER A 98 7.18 -8.14 11.73
N GLN A 99 7.53 -7.39 12.78
CA GLN A 99 7.04 -7.64 14.13
C GLN A 99 5.51 -7.50 14.21
N LYS A 100 4.93 -6.47 13.59
CA LYS A 100 3.46 -6.29 13.52
C LYS A 100 2.77 -7.48 12.85
N ILE A 101 3.31 -8.00 11.74
CA ILE A 101 2.77 -9.19 11.06
C ILE A 101 2.86 -10.41 12.00
N ILE A 102 4.03 -10.65 12.60
CA ILE A 102 4.28 -11.78 13.50
C ILE A 102 3.36 -11.75 14.72
N GLU A 103 3.15 -10.58 15.33
CA GLU A 103 2.29 -10.43 16.52
C GLU A 103 0.80 -10.53 16.18
N ALA A 104 0.38 -10.05 15.01
CA ALA A 104 -1.00 -10.15 14.57
C ALA A 104 -1.40 -11.60 14.25
N THR A 105 -0.46 -12.40 13.73
CA THR A 105 -0.75 -13.72 13.17
C THR A 105 -1.40 -14.71 14.15
N PRO A 106 -0.90 -14.91 15.39
CA PRO A 106 -1.55 -15.78 16.36
C PRO A 106 -2.99 -15.37 16.67
N GLY A 107 -3.23 -14.06 16.78
CA GLY A 107 -4.57 -13.51 17.01
C GLY A 107 -5.52 -13.79 15.85
N LEU A 108 -5.04 -13.62 14.62
CA LEU A 108 -5.79 -13.86 13.39
C LEU A 108 -6.09 -15.34 13.16
N VAL A 109 -5.14 -16.23 13.45
CA VAL A 109 -5.36 -17.69 13.42
C VAL A 109 -6.40 -18.10 14.47
N ASN A 110 -6.35 -17.53 15.67
CA ASN A 110 -7.36 -17.80 16.69
C ASN A 110 -8.76 -17.28 16.30
N GLU A 111 -8.82 -16.08 15.73
CA GLU A 111 -10.05 -15.49 15.18
C GLU A 111 -10.62 -16.40 14.07
N TYR A 112 -9.77 -16.85 13.15
CA TYR A 112 -10.13 -17.82 12.11
C TYR A 112 -10.74 -19.08 12.70
N ASN A 113 -10.04 -19.76 13.61
CA ASN A 113 -10.50 -21.02 14.21
C ASN A 113 -11.83 -20.86 14.95
N THR A 114 -12.01 -19.74 15.64
CA THR A 114 -13.25 -19.44 16.37
C THR A 114 -14.43 -19.27 15.42
N GLU A 115 -14.24 -18.51 14.34
CA GLU A 115 -15.28 -18.27 13.33
C GLU A 115 -15.57 -19.54 12.51
N ALA A 116 -14.51 -20.30 12.15
CA ALA A 116 -14.61 -21.55 11.40
C ALA A 116 -15.43 -22.61 12.16
N ALA A 117 -15.31 -22.69 13.50
CA ALA A 117 -16.10 -23.62 14.31
C ALA A 117 -17.62 -23.38 14.24
N SER A 118 -18.05 -22.16 13.87
CA SER A 118 -19.46 -21.79 13.71
C SER A 118 -19.88 -21.70 12.24
N ASN A 119 -19.00 -22.07 11.31
CA ASN A 119 -19.26 -21.94 9.88
C ASN A 119 -20.31 -22.94 9.40
N THR A 120 -21.35 -22.44 8.75
CA THR A 120 -22.40 -23.24 8.10
C THR A 120 -22.37 -23.16 6.57
N ALA A 121 -21.51 -22.30 6.00
CA ALA A 121 -21.38 -22.07 4.56
C ALA A 121 -20.38 -23.03 3.87
N GLY A 122 -20.01 -24.13 4.53
CA GLY A 122 -19.13 -25.16 3.98
C GLY A 122 -17.74 -24.63 3.61
N LEU A 123 -17.10 -25.26 2.63
CA LEU A 123 -15.73 -24.93 2.19
C LEU A 123 -15.57 -23.49 1.70
N GLU A 124 -16.60 -22.94 1.06
CA GLU A 124 -16.58 -21.56 0.55
C GLU A 124 -16.52 -20.55 1.71
N GLY A 125 -17.33 -20.75 2.75
CA GLY A 125 -17.26 -19.93 3.97
C GLY A 125 -15.90 -20.02 4.66
N LEU A 126 -15.32 -21.22 4.77
CA LEU A 126 -13.98 -21.39 5.34
C LEU A 126 -12.89 -20.65 4.53
N ALA A 127 -12.98 -20.67 3.21
CA ALA A 127 -12.06 -19.94 2.34
C ALA A 127 -12.24 -18.43 2.49
N GLU A 128 -13.48 -17.92 2.56
CA GLU A 128 -13.77 -16.50 2.79
C GLU A 128 -13.19 -16.03 4.12
N LEU A 129 -13.37 -16.82 5.19
CA LEU A 129 -12.79 -16.53 6.51
C LEU A 129 -11.27 -16.45 6.46
N SER A 130 -10.61 -17.41 5.80
CA SER A 130 -9.15 -17.43 5.63
C SER A 130 -8.68 -16.19 4.87
N ASN A 131 -9.31 -15.89 3.72
CA ASN A 131 -8.98 -14.75 2.88
C ASN A 131 -9.10 -13.42 3.65
N LYS A 132 -10.16 -13.24 4.45
CA LYS A 132 -10.31 -12.05 5.31
C LYS A 132 -9.19 -11.89 6.33
N LYS A 133 -8.66 -12.99 6.88
CA LYS A 133 -7.55 -12.91 7.85
C LYS A 133 -6.21 -12.65 7.14
N VAL A 134 -6.00 -13.26 5.97
CA VAL A 134 -4.83 -12.97 5.12
C VAL A 134 -4.84 -11.51 4.67
N GLU A 135 -6.00 -10.95 4.31
CA GLU A 135 -6.16 -9.55 3.93
C GLU A 135 -5.72 -8.60 5.04
N LYS A 136 -6.09 -8.86 6.31
CA LYS A 136 -5.62 -8.08 7.46
C LYS A 136 -4.09 -8.12 7.62
N LEU A 137 -3.42 -9.23 7.30
CA LEU A 137 -1.95 -9.27 7.28
C LEU A 137 -1.37 -8.52 6.07
N ALA A 138 -2.04 -8.61 4.92
CA ALA A 138 -1.64 -7.90 3.71
C ALA A 138 -1.70 -6.38 3.90
N GLU A 139 -2.71 -5.86 4.61
CA GLU A 139 -2.79 -4.44 4.99
C GLU A 139 -1.53 -3.98 5.75
N ILE A 140 -1.07 -4.75 6.73
CA ILE A 140 0.16 -4.44 7.49
C ILE A 140 1.38 -4.44 6.56
N SER A 141 1.52 -5.47 5.71
CA SER A 141 2.63 -5.55 4.76
C SER A 141 2.64 -4.38 3.78
N ASN A 142 1.47 -4.02 3.23
CA ASN A 142 1.31 -2.94 2.26
C ASN A 142 1.63 -1.58 2.87
N ASP A 143 1.23 -1.33 4.13
CA ASP A 143 1.61 -0.13 4.86
C ASP A 143 3.13 -0.03 5.03
N GLY A 144 3.81 -1.13 5.37
CA GLY A 144 5.26 -1.15 5.52
C GLY A 144 6.00 -0.91 4.20
N VAL A 145 5.56 -1.56 3.11
CA VAL A 145 6.12 -1.31 1.76
C VAL A 145 5.88 0.15 1.33
N SER A 146 4.70 0.72 1.64
CA SER A 146 4.40 2.12 1.35
C SER A 146 5.32 3.07 2.12
N LYS A 147 5.68 2.74 3.36
CA LYS A 147 6.65 3.50 4.15
C LYS A 147 8.06 3.41 3.57
N MET A 148 8.49 2.25 3.09
CA MET A 148 9.78 2.12 2.39
C MET A 148 9.79 2.94 1.08
N ALA A 149 8.68 2.97 0.34
CA ALA A 149 8.56 3.83 -0.84
C ALA A 149 8.67 5.33 -0.50
N GLU A 150 8.12 5.75 0.64
CA GLU A 150 8.25 7.13 1.15
C GLU A 150 9.71 7.48 1.48
N VAL A 151 10.49 6.54 2.04
CA VAL A 151 11.92 6.74 2.30
C VAL A 151 12.68 6.97 1.00
N MET A 152 12.45 6.11 -0.02
CA MET A 152 13.08 6.23 -1.35
C MET A 152 12.81 7.61 -1.98
N LEU A 153 11.59 8.14 -1.85
CA LEU A 153 11.20 9.45 -2.39
C LEU A 153 11.82 10.63 -1.63
N THR A 154 12.01 10.51 -0.31
CA THR A 154 12.40 11.63 0.56
C THR A 154 13.90 11.76 0.79
N THR A 155 14.67 10.67 0.69
CA THR A 155 16.12 10.70 0.90
C THR A 155 16.91 11.16 -0.33
N GLY A 156 16.30 11.21 -1.52
CA GLY A 156 16.88 11.81 -2.74
C GLY A 156 18.13 11.11 -3.32
N SER A 157 18.71 10.17 -2.57
CA SER A 157 19.82 9.29 -2.97
C SER A 157 19.39 7.83 -3.15
N GLY A 158 18.11 7.55 -2.93
CA GLY A 158 17.63 6.18 -2.80
C GLY A 158 17.71 5.41 -4.10
N THR A 159 18.37 4.25 -4.07
CA THR A 159 18.38 3.36 -5.23
C THR A 159 17.14 2.50 -5.20
N GLN A 160 16.50 2.31 -6.35
CA GLN A 160 15.36 1.40 -6.47
C GLN A 160 15.71 -0.04 -6.00
N ASP A 161 17.00 -0.40 -6.03
CA ASP A 161 17.51 -1.68 -5.56
C ASP A 161 17.34 -1.85 -4.05
N THR A 162 17.60 -0.80 -3.25
CA THR A 162 17.39 -0.80 -1.79
C THR A 162 15.93 -1.04 -1.45
N TYR A 163 15.04 -0.18 -1.97
CA TYR A 163 13.59 -0.30 -1.79
C TYR A 163 13.08 -1.70 -2.17
N THR A 164 13.45 -2.20 -3.35
CA THR A 164 12.98 -3.49 -3.86
C THR A 164 13.44 -4.64 -2.95
N SER A 165 14.68 -4.57 -2.45
CA SER A 165 15.24 -5.57 -1.54
C SER A 165 14.49 -5.61 -0.21
N TYR A 166 14.28 -4.46 0.44
CA TYR A 166 13.58 -4.40 1.74
C TYR A 166 12.08 -4.71 1.62
N ALA A 167 11.41 -4.21 0.58
CA ALA A 167 10.02 -4.53 0.30
C ALA A 167 9.82 -6.03 0.07
N LYS A 168 10.76 -6.69 -0.63
CA LYS A 168 10.73 -8.15 -0.81
C LYS A 168 10.87 -8.87 0.53
N LYS A 169 11.81 -8.47 1.40
CA LYS A 169 11.98 -9.10 2.72
C LYS A 169 10.71 -9.02 3.56
N LEU A 170 10.04 -7.86 3.58
CA LEU A 170 8.78 -7.70 4.30
C LEU A 170 7.67 -8.58 3.70
N THR A 171 7.62 -8.66 2.36
CA THR A 171 6.68 -9.54 1.65
C THR A 171 6.94 -11.01 1.98
N ASP A 172 8.21 -11.44 2.08
CA ASP A 172 8.56 -12.82 2.46
C ASP A 172 8.07 -13.15 3.89
N VAL A 173 8.17 -12.21 4.84
CA VAL A 173 7.61 -12.35 6.19
C VAL A 173 6.09 -12.47 6.14
N TYR A 174 5.42 -11.59 5.40
CA TYR A 174 3.97 -11.68 5.17
C TYR A 174 3.56 -13.06 4.64
N MET A 175 4.24 -13.56 3.59
CA MET A 175 3.91 -14.86 2.99
C MET A 175 4.09 -16.01 3.98
N ALA A 176 5.17 -16.00 4.76
CA ALA A 176 5.44 -17.03 5.76
C ALA A 176 4.37 -17.06 6.87
N GLU A 177 3.93 -15.88 7.33
CA GLU A 177 2.92 -15.76 8.38
C GLU A 177 1.49 -16.00 7.87
N ALA A 178 1.15 -15.49 6.67
CA ALA A 178 -0.11 -15.77 5.99
C ALA A 178 -0.31 -17.27 5.73
N LYS A 179 0.79 -18.00 5.46
CA LYS A 179 0.74 -19.46 5.31
C LYS A 179 0.14 -20.14 6.54
N LYS A 180 0.41 -19.64 7.76
CA LYS A 180 -0.14 -20.22 9.00
C LYS A 180 -1.67 -20.13 9.07
N ILE A 181 -2.24 -19.05 8.52
CA ILE A 181 -3.69 -18.90 8.38
C ILE A 181 -4.22 -19.90 7.36
N THR A 182 -3.57 -20.01 6.20
CA THR A 182 -3.99 -20.97 5.17
C THR A 182 -3.85 -22.42 5.63
N ASP A 183 -2.86 -22.74 6.48
CA ASP A 183 -2.69 -24.06 7.07
C ASP A 183 -3.84 -24.39 8.04
N ALA A 184 -4.29 -23.41 8.84
CA ALA A 184 -5.48 -23.58 9.69
C ALA A 184 -6.74 -23.83 8.85
N TYR A 185 -6.86 -23.16 7.70
CA TYR A 185 -7.92 -23.45 6.74
C TYR A 185 -7.87 -24.87 6.22
N MET A 186 -6.71 -25.32 5.74
CA MET A 186 -6.51 -26.67 5.24
C MET A 186 -6.78 -27.73 6.31
N GLU A 187 -6.60 -27.41 7.60
CA GLU A 187 -6.97 -28.30 8.70
C GLU A 187 -8.48 -28.36 8.91
N SER A 188 -9.16 -27.21 8.89
CA SER A 188 -10.62 -27.15 9.06
C SER A 188 -11.43 -27.72 7.89
N ALA A 189 -10.82 -27.80 6.71
CA ALA A 189 -11.45 -28.26 5.47
C ALA A 189 -11.36 -29.79 5.25
N ARG A 190 -10.73 -30.52 6.18
CA ARG A 190 -10.62 -31.99 6.17
C ARG A 190 -11.88 -32.64 6.71
#